data_AF-A0AA36N6Q4-F1
#
_entry.id   AF-A0AA36N6Q4-F1
#
_cell.length_a   1.000
_cell.length_b   1.000
_cell.length_c   1.000
_cell.angle_alpha   90.00
_cell.angle_beta   90.00
_cell.angle_gamma   90.00
#
_symmetry.space_group_name_H-M   'P 1'
#
loop_
_entity.id
_entity.type
_entity.pdbx_description
1 polymer ?
#
loop_
_entity_poly.entity_id
_entity_poly.type
_entity_poly.pdbx_seq_one_letter_code
_entity_poly.pdbx_strand_id
1 'polypeptide(L)'
;MQRLHRIKFKFMPDSQPFSLAANIAANLQVHPASEVLAGPVLLYDLDPDTAQSVVDCLTLDAVRVTHQAKVLDERCTDRDTSYDSPMKFEEIPDSWRVAWSKALHPGGVEEALAAATKLGLALPMPNPFIPEDLQQKVLPEPNPPLPVRLKPGSPVVSYVFHRQDDQFLQPKALFLCVLRSPFLATDALAMLRAYVWAHLVQEALSEYAYDAEIASCSYHLEAADGGIILMAGGFHDKLGVLIQAVARKMLEIGTSSLDSVPENFYRIVVDRLGDALRNQAYHSQPLQQASQRFSELTKRGGNFPPEARAA
;
A
#
# COMPACT_ATOMS: atom_id res chain seq x y z
N MET A 1 14.42 -12.70 5.57
CA MET A 1 13.10 -12.69 6.25
C MET A 1 13.17 -12.88 7.77
N GLN A 2 13.88 -13.88 8.32
CA GLN A 2 13.95 -14.09 9.79
C GLN A 2 14.31 -12.84 10.61
N ARG A 3 15.36 -12.10 10.21
CA ARG A 3 15.76 -10.84 10.87
C ARG A 3 14.61 -9.83 10.93
N LEU A 4 13.89 -9.65 9.82
CA LEU A 4 12.76 -8.74 9.74
C LEU A 4 11.64 -9.13 10.72
N HIS A 5 11.31 -10.43 10.80
CA HIS A 5 10.30 -10.93 11.73
C HIS A 5 10.73 -10.78 13.20
N ARG A 6 12.01 -10.98 13.52
CA ARG A 6 12.56 -10.70 14.86
C ARG A 6 12.44 -9.22 15.24
N ILE A 7 12.74 -8.32 14.31
CA ILE A 7 12.59 -6.87 14.50
C ILE A 7 11.11 -6.52 14.69
N LYS A 8 10.21 -7.04 13.84
CA LYS A 8 8.76 -6.82 13.94
C LYS A 8 8.21 -7.28 15.29
N PHE A 9 8.59 -8.47 15.76
CA PHE A 9 8.17 -8.99 17.06
C PHE A 9 8.70 -8.14 18.22
N LYS A 10 9.99 -7.79 18.19
CA LYS A 10 10.64 -6.98 19.24
C LYS A 10 10.01 -5.59 19.40
N PHE A 11 9.59 -4.96 18.30
CA PHE A 11 9.01 -3.61 18.26
C PHE A 11 7.55 -3.61 17.85
N MET A 12 6.83 -4.70 18.17
CA MET A 12 5.40 -4.79 17.95
C MET A 12 4.70 -3.78 18.87
N PRO A 13 3.77 -2.96 18.35
CA PRO A 13 3.03 -2.03 19.20
C PRO A 13 2.06 -2.80 20.11
N ASP A 14 1.77 -2.20 21.26
CA ASP A 14 0.71 -2.71 22.13
C ASP A 14 -0.62 -2.71 21.38
N SER A 15 -1.24 -3.88 21.33
CA SER A 15 -2.55 -4.04 20.71
C SER A 15 -3.63 -3.61 21.70
N GLN A 16 -4.77 -3.15 21.17
CA GLN A 16 -5.92 -2.89 22.04
C GLN A 16 -6.29 -4.17 22.81
N PRO A 17 -6.59 -4.08 24.12
CA PRO A 17 -6.78 -5.25 24.97
C PRO A 17 -7.83 -6.25 24.46
N PHE A 18 -8.92 -5.75 23.86
CA PHE A 18 -9.97 -6.58 23.29
C PHE A 18 -9.46 -7.47 22.15
N SER A 19 -8.77 -6.88 21.18
CA SER A 19 -8.19 -7.62 20.05
C SER A 19 -7.05 -8.53 20.50
N LEU A 20 -6.24 -8.09 21.48
CA LEU A 20 -5.15 -8.89 22.02
C LEU A 20 -5.65 -10.20 22.65
N ALA A 21 -6.70 -10.13 23.47
CA ALA A 21 -7.29 -11.31 24.10
C ALA A 21 -7.82 -12.31 23.07
N ALA A 22 -8.52 -11.82 22.04
CA ALA A 22 -9.04 -12.66 20.96
C ALA A 22 -7.91 -13.33 20.17
N ASN A 23 -6.86 -12.58 19.82
CA ASN A 23 -5.71 -13.12 19.09
C ASN A 23 -4.98 -14.19 19.90
N ILE A 24 -4.75 -13.96 21.20
CA ILE A 24 -4.13 -14.95 22.09
C ILE A 24 -4.99 -16.23 22.17
N ALA A 25 -6.30 -16.10 22.33
CA ALA A 25 -7.20 -17.25 22.41
C ALA A 25 -7.18 -18.11 21.13
N ALA A 26 -7.11 -17.46 19.96
CA ALA A 26 -6.95 -18.14 18.68
C ALA A 26 -5.58 -18.83 18.56
N ASN A 27 -4.50 -18.14 18.94
CA ASN A 27 -3.14 -18.68 18.87
C ASN A 27 -2.94 -19.90 19.78
N LEU A 28 -3.59 -19.94 20.95
CA LEU A 28 -3.55 -21.10 21.85
C LEU A 28 -4.13 -22.39 21.25
N GLN A 29 -4.89 -22.31 20.15
CA GLN A 29 -5.41 -23.50 19.46
C GLN A 29 -4.34 -24.20 18.61
N VAL A 30 -3.28 -23.49 18.23
CA VAL A 30 -2.26 -23.97 17.27
C VAL A 30 -0.82 -23.85 17.78
N HIS A 31 -0.60 -23.12 18.87
CA HIS A 31 0.71 -22.94 19.50
C HIS A 31 0.66 -23.27 21.00
N PRO A 32 1.75 -23.78 21.58
CA PRO A 32 1.85 -23.95 23.02
C PRO A 32 1.80 -22.59 23.72
N ALA A 33 1.33 -22.58 24.97
CA ALA A 33 1.18 -21.35 25.76
C ALA A 33 2.49 -20.55 25.90
N SER A 34 3.64 -21.22 25.92
CA SER A 34 4.97 -20.59 25.95
C SER A 34 5.32 -19.79 24.69
N GLU A 35 4.66 -20.08 23.57
CA GLU A 35 4.95 -19.48 22.26
C GLU A 35 3.77 -18.68 21.69
N VAL A 36 2.68 -18.52 22.44
CA VAL A 36 1.43 -17.94 21.96
C VAL A 36 1.56 -16.55 21.31
N LEU A 37 2.55 -15.77 21.75
CA LEU A 37 2.86 -14.45 21.18
C LEU A 37 3.85 -14.53 20.00
N ALA A 38 4.83 -15.43 20.09
CA ALA A 38 5.95 -15.49 19.16
C ALA A 38 5.66 -16.39 17.95
N GLY A 39 4.93 -17.49 18.12
CA GLY A 39 4.66 -18.52 17.11
C GLY A 39 4.09 -17.98 15.80
N PRO A 40 3.07 -17.10 15.81
CA PRO A 40 2.52 -16.52 14.59
C PRO A 40 3.42 -15.50 13.90
N VAL A 41 4.47 -15.01 14.57
CA VAL A 41 5.27 -13.87 14.12
C VAL A 41 6.69 -14.28 13.76
N LEU A 42 7.37 -15.10 14.57
CA LEU A 42 8.76 -15.47 14.35
C LEU A 42 8.89 -16.56 13.28
N LEU A 43 9.93 -16.42 12.46
CA LEU A 43 10.37 -17.48 11.55
C LEU A 43 11.58 -18.17 12.17
N TYR A 44 11.51 -19.49 12.25
CA TYR A 44 12.59 -20.37 12.70
C TYR A 44 13.42 -20.84 11.51
N ASP A 45 14.16 -21.92 11.67
CA ASP A 45 15.06 -22.46 10.67
C ASP A 45 14.32 -22.84 9.38
N LEU A 46 15.01 -22.63 8.26
CA LEU A 46 14.50 -23.06 6.96
C LEU A 46 14.53 -24.59 6.92
N ASP A 47 13.38 -25.19 6.62
CA ASP A 47 13.27 -26.58 6.22
C ASP A 47 13.11 -26.62 4.68
N PRO A 48 14.20 -26.91 3.93
CA PRO A 48 14.16 -26.93 2.48
C PRO A 48 13.23 -28.00 1.93
N ASP A 49 13.11 -29.14 2.61
CA ASP A 49 12.31 -30.28 2.14
C ASP A 49 10.82 -29.94 2.26
N THR A 50 10.40 -29.36 3.38
CA THR A 50 9.03 -28.87 3.55
C THR A 50 8.72 -27.73 2.57
N ALA A 51 9.64 -26.78 2.39
CA ALA A 51 9.46 -25.70 1.41
C ALA A 51 9.29 -26.26 -0.01
N GLN A 52 10.11 -27.25 -0.39
CA GLN A 52 10.01 -27.92 -1.67
C GLN A 52 8.68 -28.68 -1.80
N SER A 53 8.22 -29.38 -0.76
CA SER A 53 6.93 -30.09 -0.81
C SER A 53 5.74 -29.17 -1.07
N VAL A 54 5.80 -27.91 -0.61
CA VAL A 54 4.77 -26.91 -0.89
C VAL A 54 4.86 -26.45 -2.34
N VAL A 55 6.07 -26.24 -2.87
CA VAL A 55 6.30 -25.90 -4.27
C VAL A 55 5.82 -27.02 -5.19
N ASP A 56 6.03 -28.28 -4.82
CA ASP A 56 5.62 -29.46 -5.58
C ASP A 56 4.08 -29.58 -5.68
N CYS A 57 3.32 -28.92 -4.79
CA CYS A 57 1.87 -28.82 -4.90
C CYS A 57 1.39 -27.82 -5.97
N LEU A 58 2.26 -26.94 -6.48
CA LEU A 58 1.92 -25.92 -7.47
C LEU A 58 1.86 -26.50 -8.89
N THR A 59 0.91 -27.41 -9.11
CA THR A 59 0.73 -28.14 -10.38
C THR A 59 -0.47 -27.66 -11.18
N LEU A 60 -0.52 -28.01 -12.46
CA LEU A 60 -1.65 -27.73 -13.35
C LEU A 60 -2.92 -28.51 -12.99
N ASP A 61 -2.80 -29.59 -12.24
CA ASP A 61 -3.96 -30.38 -11.79
C ASP A 61 -4.60 -29.78 -10.53
N ALA A 62 -3.82 -29.04 -9.74
CA ALA A 62 -4.29 -28.35 -8.53
C ALA A 62 -4.76 -26.91 -8.79
N VAL A 63 -4.40 -26.31 -9.94
CA VAL A 63 -4.69 -24.90 -10.21
C VAL A 63 -6.20 -24.64 -10.39
N ARG A 64 -6.67 -23.55 -9.78
CA ARG A 64 -8.00 -22.99 -10.01
C ARG A 64 -7.84 -21.53 -10.41
N VAL A 65 -8.46 -21.14 -11.52
CA VAL A 65 -8.39 -19.77 -12.03
C VAL A 65 -9.74 -19.10 -11.86
N THR A 66 -9.73 -17.91 -11.29
CA THR A 66 -10.93 -17.08 -11.14
C THR A 66 -10.74 -15.80 -11.93
N HIS A 67 -11.67 -15.52 -12.86
CA HIS A 67 -11.67 -14.30 -13.66
C HIS A 67 -12.93 -13.50 -13.33
N GLN A 68 -12.75 -12.32 -12.75
CA GLN A 68 -13.84 -11.42 -12.37
C GLN A 68 -13.78 -10.15 -13.23
N ALA A 69 -14.80 -9.93 -14.04
CA ALA A 69 -14.93 -8.72 -14.84
C ALA A 69 -16.39 -8.49 -15.24
N LYS A 70 -16.86 -7.23 -15.27
CA LYS A 70 -18.24 -6.89 -15.64
C LYS A 70 -18.63 -7.37 -17.05
N VAL A 71 -17.66 -7.42 -17.97
CA VAL A 71 -17.87 -7.90 -19.36
C VAL A 71 -18.22 -9.40 -19.43
N LEU A 72 -18.04 -10.14 -18.34
CA LEU A 72 -18.37 -11.57 -18.27
C LEU A 72 -19.80 -11.83 -17.84
N ASP A 73 -20.60 -10.81 -17.52
CA ASP A 73 -21.96 -10.99 -16.98
C ASP A 73 -22.83 -11.87 -17.88
N GLU A 74 -22.80 -11.64 -19.20
CA GLU A 74 -23.53 -12.46 -20.18
C GLU A 74 -23.03 -13.92 -20.28
N ARG A 75 -21.79 -14.17 -19.83
CA ARG A 75 -21.21 -15.53 -19.79
C ARG A 75 -21.58 -16.27 -18.50
N CYS A 76 -22.03 -15.58 -17.47
CA CYS A 76 -22.37 -16.18 -16.18
C CYS A 76 -23.76 -16.83 -16.25
N THR A 77 -23.79 -18.14 -16.45
CA THR A 77 -25.04 -18.91 -16.58
C THR A 77 -25.56 -19.47 -15.26
N ASP A 78 -24.74 -19.44 -14.20
CA ASP A 78 -25.05 -19.97 -12.88
C ASP A 78 -25.05 -18.86 -11.82
N ARG A 79 -25.56 -19.17 -10.63
CA ARG A 79 -25.59 -18.24 -9.49
C ARG A 79 -25.16 -18.95 -8.21
N ASP A 80 -24.40 -18.27 -7.36
CA ASP A 80 -23.98 -18.83 -6.07
C ASP A 80 -25.15 -18.86 -5.06
N THR A 81 -25.10 -19.77 -4.08
CA THR A 81 -26.20 -19.98 -3.13
C THR A 81 -26.24 -18.98 -1.96
N SER A 82 -25.15 -18.28 -1.70
CA SER A 82 -25.00 -17.41 -0.52
C SER A 82 -25.43 -15.98 -0.83
N TYR A 83 -25.04 -15.47 -1.99
CA TYR A 83 -25.26 -14.07 -2.39
C TYR A 83 -25.97 -13.93 -3.74
N ASP A 84 -26.31 -15.04 -4.39
CA ASP A 84 -26.94 -15.04 -5.70
C ASP A 84 -26.07 -14.30 -6.74
N SER A 85 -24.75 -14.43 -6.65
CA SER A 85 -23.79 -13.77 -7.54
C SER A 85 -23.71 -14.51 -8.87
N PRO A 86 -23.77 -13.81 -10.02
CA PRO A 86 -23.56 -14.44 -11.32
C PRO A 86 -22.17 -15.06 -11.41
N MET A 87 -22.11 -16.33 -11.78
CA MET A 87 -20.86 -17.05 -11.97
C MET A 87 -21.01 -18.12 -13.05
N LYS A 88 -19.87 -18.72 -13.41
CA LYS A 88 -19.83 -19.93 -14.21
C LYS A 88 -18.56 -20.68 -13.93
N PHE A 89 -18.67 -22.00 -13.83
CA PHE A 89 -17.49 -22.88 -13.85
C PHE A 89 -17.24 -23.34 -15.28
N GLU A 90 -16.01 -23.15 -15.74
CA GLU A 90 -15.55 -23.61 -17.04
C GLU A 90 -14.28 -24.43 -16.84
N GLU A 91 -14.13 -25.49 -17.64
CA GLU A 91 -12.86 -26.21 -17.68
C GLU A 91 -11.77 -25.29 -18.26
N ILE A 92 -10.57 -25.41 -17.71
CA ILE A 92 -9.41 -24.67 -18.23
C ILE A 92 -9.14 -25.19 -19.66
N PRO A 93 -9.13 -24.31 -20.68
CA PRO A 93 -8.92 -24.72 -22.06
C PRO A 93 -7.62 -25.51 -22.24
N ASP A 94 -7.66 -26.57 -23.05
CA ASP A 94 -6.48 -27.41 -23.32
C ASP A 94 -5.31 -26.61 -23.90
N SER A 95 -5.60 -25.59 -24.71
CA SER A 95 -4.58 -24.68 -25.25
C SER A 95 -3.80 -23.98 -24.15
N TRP A 96 -4.44 -23.60 -23.05
CA TRP A 96 -3.79 -22.98 -21.89
C TRP A 96 -2.99 -24.02 -21.10
N ARG A 97 -3.55 -25.22 -20.88
CA ARG A 97 -2.84 -26.33 -20.20
C ARG A 97 -1.55 -26.68 -20.93
N VAL A 98 -1.58 -26.81 -22.26
CA VAL A 98 -0.40 -27.07 -23.09
C VAL A 98 0.62 -25.93 -22.98
N ALA A 99 0.16 -24.68 -23.08
CA ALA A 99 1.05 -23.51 -22.99
C ALA A 99 1.73 -23.41 -21.60
N TRP A 100 0.99 -23.60 -20.52
CA TRP A 100 1.51 -23.54 -19.15
C TRP A 100 2.41 -24.73 -18.83
N SER A 101 2.08 -25.92 -19.32
CA SER A 101 2.92 -27.11 -19.15
C SER A 101 4.32 -26.89 -19.74
N LYS A 102 4.39 -26.29 -20.92
CA LYS A 102 5.66 -25.90 -21.55
C LYS A 102 6.43 -24.86 -20.75
N ALA A 103 5.74 -23.94 -20.07
CA ALA A 103 6.37 -22.90 -19.26
C ALA A 103 6.88 -23.42 -17.90
N LEU A 104 6.20 -24.42 -17.30
CA LEU A 104 6.57 -25.00 -16.01
C LEU A 104 7.73 -25.99 -16.09
N HIS A 105 7.97 -26.59 -17.25
CA HIS A 105 9.04 -27.58 -17.46
C HIS A 105 10.01 -27.13 -18.57
N PRO A 106 10.74 -26.01 -18.37
CA PRO A 106 11.72 -25.54 -19.36
C PRO A 106 12.96 -26.44 -19.46
N GLY A 107 13.11 -27.42 -18.54
CA GLY A 107 14.22 -28.38 -18.50
C GLY A 107 14.94 -28.34 -17.14
N GLY A 108 16.27 -28.30 -17.15
CA GLY A 108 17.10 -28.18 -15.95
C GLY A 108 17.06 -26.79 -15.31
N VAL A 109 17.70 -26.61 -14.14
CA VAL A 109 17.72 -25.34 -13.38
C VAL A 109 18.22 -24.15 -14.21
N GLU A 110 19.28 -24.34 -14.99
CA GLU A 110 19.84 -23.26 -15.84
C GLU A 110 18.88 -22.85 -16.97
N GLU A 111 18.21 -23.82 -17.58
CA GLU A 111 17.22 -23.59 -18.63
C GLU A 111 15.98 -22.88 -18.06
N ALA A 112 15.58 -23.24 -16.83
CA ALA A 112 14.51 -22.58 -16.11
C ALA A 112 14.83 -21.11 -15.79
N LEU A 113 16.04 -20.84 -15.30
CA LEU A 113 16.49 -19.47 -15.04
C LEU A 113 16.60 -18.64 -16.32
N ALA A 114 17.09 -19.23 -17.41
CA ALA A 114 17.15 -18.58 -18.71
C ALA A 114 15.75 -18.28 -19.27
N ALA A 115 14.80 -19.22 -19.12
CA ALA A 115 13.41 -19.03 -19.52
C ALA A 115 12.72 -17.93 -18.70
N ALA A 116 12.90 -17.94 -17.38
CA ALA A 116 12.39 -16.89 -16.48
C ALA A 116 12.96 -15.52 -16.86
N THR A 117 14.27 -15.42 -17.12
CA THR A 117 14.93 -14.18 -17.52
C THR A 117 14.39 -13.64 -18.85
N LYS A 118 14.11 -14.51 -19.83
CA LYS A 118 13.46 -14.12 -21.10
C LYS A 118 12.04 -13.57 -20.89
N LEU A 119 11.36 -13.95 -19.80
CA LEU A 119 10.07 -13.41 -19.39
C LEU A 119 10.20 -12.15 -18.51
N GLY A 120 11.42 -11.67 -18.26
CA GLY A 120 11.68 -10.54 -17.36
C GLY A 120 11.51 -10.88 -15.88
N LEU A 121 11.50 -12.16 -15.51
CA LEU A 121 11.38 -12.62 -14.13
C LEU A 121 12.76 -12.85 -13.53
N ALA A 122 12.94 -12.38 -12.30
CA ALA A 122 14.16 -12.59 -11.52
C ALA A 122 13.79 -12.74 -10.03
N LEU A 123 14.70 -13.35 -9.26
CA LEU A 123 14.59 -13.35 -7.82
C LEU A 123 14.81 -11.92 -7.28
N PRO A 124 14.12 -11.54 -6.18
CA PRO A 124 14.30 -10.24 -5.59
C PRO A 124 15.72 -10.04 -5.06
N MET A 125 16.24 -8.83 -5.21
CA MET A 125 17.51 -8.43 -4.61
C MET A 125 17.38 -8.27 -3.10
N PRO A 126 18.50 -8.27 -2.34
CA PRO A 126 18.46 -7.98 -0.92
C PRO A 126 17.79 -6.62 -0.64
N ASN A 127 16.74 -6.65 0.19
CA ASN A 127 15.95 -5.47 0.49
C ASN A 127 16.80 -4.42 1.26
N PRO A 128 17.00 -3.20 0.69
CA PRO A 128 17.87 -2.17 1.27
C PRO A 128 17.22 -1.39 2.42
N PHE A 129 15.93 -1.58 2.66
CA PHE A 129 15.17 -0.87 3.70
C PHE A 129 15.13 -1.58 5.04
N ILE A 130 15.67 -2.81 5.14
CA ILE A 130 15.76 -3.52 6.43
C ILE A 130 16.58 -2.67 7.41
N PRO A 131 16.02 -2.22 8.54
CA PRO A 131 16.68 -1.28 9.44
C PRO A 131 17.86 -1.94 10.16
N GLU A 132 18.95 -1.20 10.23
CA GLU A 132 20.20 -1.52 10.91
C GLU A 132 20.33 -0.77 12.21
N ASP A 133 20.02 0.53 12.20
CA ASP A 133 19.94 1.33 13.41
C ASP A 133 18.55 1.24 14.03
N LEU A 134 18.49 0.62 15.21
CA LEU A 134 17.29 0.46 16.02
C LEU A 134 17.47 1.08 17.41
N GLN A 135 18.49 1.94 17.58
CA GLN A 135 18.77 2.59 18.85
C GLN A 135 17.73 3.69 19.11
N GLN A 136 17.35 3.82 20.38
CA GLN A 136 16.57 4.96 20.84
C GLN A 136 17.48 6.18 20.96
N LYS A 137 16.99 7.33 20.50
CA LYS A 137 17.69 8.60 20.64
C LYS A 137 17.50 9.13 22.06
N VAL A 138 18.55 9.77 22.60
CA VAL A 138 18.49 10.42 23.92
C VAL A 138 17.41 11.49 23.91
N LEU A 139 16.56 11.52 24.94
CA LEU A 139 15.51 12.52 25.09
C LEU A 139 16.12 13.88 25.44
N PRO A 140 15.56 14.99 24.94
CA PRO A 140 15.95 16.32 25.40
C PRO A 140 15.53 16.54 26.86
N GLU A 141 16.27 17.36 27.60
CA GLU A 141 15.93 17.77 28.97
C GLU A 141 15.66 19.29 29.03
N PRO A 142 14.43 19.73 29.33
CA PRO A 142 13.20 18.93 29.48
C PRO A 142 12.61 18.50 28.13
N ASN A 143 11.97 17.31 28.08
CA ASN A 143 11.19 16.89 26.92
C ASN A 143 9.81 17.56 26.95
N PRO A 144 9.41 18.32 25.92
CA PRO A 144 8.13 19.01 25.94
C PRO A 144 6.95 18.03 25.86
N PRO A 145 5.85 18.27 26.61
CA PRO A 145 4.69 17.39 26.65
C PRO A 145 3.82 17.46 25.38
N LEU A 146 4.10 18.40 24.47
CA LEU A 146 3.38 18.61 23.21
C LEU A 146 4.37 19.00 22.10
N PRO A 147 4.01 18.82 20.81
CA PRO A 147 4.81 19.31 19.69
C PRO A 147 5.15 20.79 19.83
N VAL A 148 6.44 21.11 19.78
CA VAL A 148 6.94 22.48 19.81
C VAL A 148 7.16 22.99 18.40
N ARG A 149 6.85 24.27 18.18
CA ARG A 149 7.13 24.93 16.90
C ARG A 149 8.62 25.25 16.81
N LEU A 150 9.28 24.68 15.81
CA LEU A 150 10.67 24.96 15.48
C LEU A 150 10.77 26.14 14.51
N LYS A 151 11.94 26.78 14.48
CA LYS A 151 12.26 27.78 13.46
C LYS A 151 12.41 27.08 12.11
N PRO A 152 11.63 27.45 11.08
CA PRO A 152 11.78 26.87 9.76
C PRO A 152 13.18 27.15 9.19
N GLY A 153 13.78 26.16 8.54
CA GLY A 153 15.08 26.30 7.87
C GLY A 153 15.00 26.96 6.48
N SER A 154 13.79 27.23 5.99
CA SER A 154 13.56 27.76 4.63
C SER A 154 12.35 28.71 4.64
N PRO A 155 12.39 29.83 3.88
CA PRO A 155 11.30 30.80 3.84
C PRO A 155 10.00 30.26 3.25
N VAL A 156 10.06 29.18 2.45
CA VAL A 156 8.85 28.53 1.90
C VAL A 156 8.12 27.64 2.90
N VAL A 157 8.74 27.34 4.05
CA VAL A 157 8.15 26.50 5.10
C VAL A 157 7.55 27.39 6.18
N SER A 158 6.22 27.39 6.31
CA SER A 158 5.53 28.25 7.27
C SER A 158 5.69 27.77 8.72
N TYR A 159 5.60 26.45 8.93
CA TYR A 159 5.60 25.84 10.25
C TYR A 159 6.33 24.49 10.22
N VAL A 160 7.14 24.26 11.25
CA VAL A 160 7.69 22.94 11.57
C VAL A 160 7.34 22.66 13.02
N PHE A 161 6.69 21.52 13.27
CA PHE A 161 6.41 21.06 14.62
C PHE A 161 7.18 19.77 14.86
N HIS A 162 7.75 19.64 16.06
CA HIS A 162 8.52 18.46 16.45
C HIS A 162 8.25 18.11 17.90
N ARG A 163 8.18 16.81 18.18
CA ARG A 163 8.27 16.23 19.52
C ARG A 163 8.95 14.87 19.40
N GLN A 164 9.84 14.58 20.34
CA GLN A 164 10.41 13.26 20.50
C GLN A 164 9.49 12.41 21.39
N ASP A 165 9.23 11.19 20.93
CA ASP A 165 8.40 10.23 21.66
C ASP A 165 9.08 9.76 22.95
N ASP A 166 8.37 9.90 24.06
CA ASP A 166 8.73 9.45 25.41
C ASP A 166 7.72 8.44 25.98
N GLN A 167 6.73 8.02 25.18
CA GLN A 167 5.66 7.12 25.61
C GLN A 167 5.85 5.72 25.06
N PHE A 168 6.01 5.57 23.74
CA PHE A 168 6.09 4.26 23.10
C PHE A 168 7.52 3.75 23.04
N LEU A 169 8.51 4.65 23.05
CA LEU A 169 9.93 4.36 23.06
C LEU A 169 10.31 3.36 21.94
N GLN A 170 9.69 3.51 20.76
CA GLN A 170 9.99 2.68 19.61
C GLN A 170 11.02 3.36 18.71
N PRO A 171 11.88 2.62 17.99
CA PRO A 171 12.79 3.19 17.00
C PRO A 171 12.03 3.55 15.71
N LYS A 172 10.88 4.21 15.86
CA LYS A 172 9.99 4.60 14.79
C LYS A 172 9.77 6.11 14.83
N ALA A 173 9.43 6.67 13.69
CA ALA A 173 9.06 8.06 13.56
C ALA A 173 7.84 8.21 12.66
N LEU A 174 7.10 9.30 12.85
CA LEU A 174 6.03 9.73 11.97
C LEU A 174 6.41 11.08 11.38
N PHE A 175 6.29 11.17 10.07
CA PHE A 175 6.48 12.37 9.28
C PHE A 175 5.15 12.76 8.64
N LEU A 176 4.76 14.02 8.78
CA LEU A 176 3.59 14.61 8.15
C LEU A 176 4.00 15.94 7.53
N CYS A 177 3.82 16.07 6.23
CA CYS A 177 4.03 17.29 5.48
C CYS A 177 2.74 17.65 4.74
N VAL A 178 2.31 18.91 4.88
CA VAL A 178 1.14 19.45 4.18
C VAL A 178 1.61 20.61 3.31
N LEU A 179 1.59 20.40 1.99
CA LEU A 179 1.91 21.40 0.99
C LEU A 179 0.65 22.19 0.67
N ARG A 180 0.54 23.40 1.23
CA ARG A 180 -0.63 24.27 1.03
C ARG A 180 -0.57 24.94 -0.35
N SER A 181 -1.64 24.81 -1.12
CA SER A 181 -1.77 25.43 -2.44
C SER A 181 -3.23 25.81 -2.71
N PRO A 182 -3.52 27.07 -3.10
CA PRO A 182 -4.87 27.50 -3.43
C PRO A 182 -5.35 26.94 -4.78
N PHE A 183 -4.45 26.47 -5.64
CA PHE A 183 -4.77 26.01 -6.99
C PHE A 183 -5.68 24.78 -6.99
N LEU A 184 -5.55 23.90 -6.00
CA LEU A 184 -6.39 22.69 -5.90
C LEU A 184 -7.87 23.01 -5.70
N ALA A 185 -8.18 24.15 -5.07
CA ALA A 185 -9.55 24.56 -4.75
C ALA A 185 -10.18 25.47 -5.82
N THR A 186 -9.52 25.67 -6.97
CA THR A 186 -9.99 26.62 -8.00
C THR A 186 -11.19 26.07 -8.78
N ASP A 187 -11.09 24.84 -9.27
CA ASP A 187 -12.15 24.14 -9.98
C ASP A 187 -12.03 22.61 -9.80
N ALA A 188 -13.07 21.86 -10.19
CA ALA A 188 -13.07 20.41 -10.11
C ALA A 188 -11.96 19.77 -10.97
N LEU A 189 -11.56 20.40 -12.07
CA LEU A 189 -10.52 19.91 -12.96
C LEU A 189 -9.13 20.05 -12.34
N ALA A 190 -8.87 21.14 -11.63
CA ALA A 190 -7.63 21.37 -10.89
C ALA A 190 -7.48 20.34 -9.76
N MET A 191 -8.55 20.08 -9.02
CA MET A 191 -8.57 19.03 -7.99
C MET A 191 -8.34 17.64 -8.62
N LEU A 192 -9.02 17.32 -9.72
CA LEU A 192 -8.84 16.05 -10.43
C LEU A 192 -7.40 15.88 -10.93
N ARG A 193 -6.79 16.93 -11.48
CA ARG A 193 -5.37 16.92 -11.90
C ARG A 193 -4.44 16.63 -10.72
N ALA A 194 -4.71 17.19 -9.54
CA ALA A 194 -3.93 16.91 -8.34
C ALA A 194 -4.09 15.46 -7.86
N TYR A 195 -5.30 14.91 -7.91
CA TYR A 195 -5.54 13.48 -7.62
C TYR A 195 -4.77 12.58 -8.58
N VAL A 196 -4.92 12.81 -9.89
CA VAL A 196 -4.20 12.03 -10.92
C VAL A 196 -2.69 12.14 -10.70
N TRP A 197 -2.16 13.33 -10.47
CA TRP A 197 -0.74 13.54 -10.20
C TRP A 197 -0.27 12.76 -8.96
N ALA A 198 -0.99 12.81 -7.84
CA ALA A 198 -0.63 12.09 -6.62
C ALA A 198 -0.60 10.57 -6.86
N HIS A 199 -1.60 10.04 -7.56
CA HIS A 199 -1.66 8.62 -7.91
C HIS A 199 -0.57 8.21 -8.91
N LEU A 200 -0.17 9.07 -9.84
CA LEU A 200 0.96 8.81 -10.74
C LEU A 200 2.27 8.72 -9.98
N VAL A 201 2.49 9.58 -8.99
CA VAL A 201 3.67 9.48 -8.10
C VAL A 201 3.66 8.15 -7.34
N GLN A 202 2.50 7.74 -6.83
CA GLN A 202 2.37 6.46 -6.13
C GLN A 202 2.64 5.26 -7.03
N GLU A 203 2.04 5.23 -8.23
CA GLU A 203 2.23 4.17 -9.21
C GLU A 203 3.71 4.08 -9.63
N ALA A 204 4.36 5.21 -9.89
CA ALA A 204 5.77 5.28 -10.28
C ALA A 204 6.75 4.88 -9.16
N LEU A 205 6.31 4.89 -7.90
CA LEU A 205 7.11 4.47 -6.75
C LEU A 205 6.74 3.08 -6.23
N SER A 206 5.72 2.43 -6.79
CA SER A 206 5.14 1.19 -6.27
C SER A 206 6.21 0.12 -6.01
N GLU A 207 7.04 -0.20 -7.02
CA GLU A 207 8.11 -1.19 -6.90
C GLU A 207 9.17 -0.80 -5.86
N TYR A 208 9.59 0.46 -5.85
CA TYR A 208 10.61 0.95 -4.91
C TYR A 208 10.10 0.97 -3.46
N ALA A 209 8.86 1.38 -3.26
CA ALA A 209 8.23 1.48 -1.96
C ALA A 209 7.81 0.12 -1.39
N TYR A 210 7.64 -0.90 -2.24
CA TYR A 210 7.34 -2.26 -1.80
C TYR A 210 8.40 -2.79 -0.82
N ASP A 211 9.69 -2.59 -1.15
CA ASP A 211 10.77 -2.99 -0.24
C ASP A 211 10.71 -2.25 1.10
N ALA A 212 10.39 -0.95 1.08
CA ALA A 212 10.21 -0.17 2.30
C ALA A 212 9.04 -0.72 3.13
N GLU A 213 7.91 -1.03 2.50
CA GLU A 213 6.71 -1.52 3.18
C GLU A 213 6.96 -2.88 3.86
N ILE A 214 7.63 -3.81 3.17
CA ILE A 214 8.05 -5.09 3.74
C ILE A 214 8.91 -4.85 4.98
N ALA A 215 9.82 -3.87 4.93
CA ALA A 215 10.67 -3.44 6.03
C ALA A 215 9.97 -2.56 7.09
N SER A 216 8.62 -2.47 7.07
CA SER A 216 7.81 -1.66 8.00
C SER A 216 8.11 -0.16 7.94
N CYS A 217 8.32 0.34 6.74
CA CYS A 217 8.42 1.76 6.42
C CYS A 217 7.47 2.07 5.26
N SER A 218 6.47 2.91 5.48
CA SER A 218 5.47 3.22 4.46
C SER A 218 5.27 4.72 4.32
N TYR A 219 4.67 5.11 3.20
CA TYR A 219 4.23 6.47 2.97
C TYR A 219 2.82 6.47 2.41
N HIS A 220 2.16 7.62 2.55
CA HIS A 220 0.88 7.92 1.93
C HIS A 220 0.97 9.31 1.32
N LEU A 221 0.52 9.44 0.07
CA LEU A 221 0.51 10.70 -0.66
C LEU A 221 -0.90 10.91 -1.20
N GLU A 222 -1.53 12.01 -0.84
CA GLU A 222 -2.86 12.34 -1.30
C GLU A 222 -3.01 13.83 -1.62
N ALA A 223 -3.85 14.14 -2.59
CA ALA A 223 -4.40 15.48 -2.75
C ALA A 223 -5.65 15.59 -1.88
N ALA A 224 -5.80 16.69 -1.16
CA ALA A 224 -6.94 16.94 -0.28
C ALA A 224 -7.29 18.43 -0.27
N ASP A 225 -8.37 18.76 0.46
CA ASP A 225 -8.81 20.14 0.58
C ASP A 225 -7.70 21.02 1.18
N GLY A 226 -7.28 22.00 0.39
CA GLY A 226 -6.27 22.97 0.80
C GLY A 226 -4.82 22.48 0.69
N GLY A 227 -4.52 21.35 0.03
CA GLY A 227 -3.14 21.00 -0.30
C GLY A 227 -2.87 19.54 -0.67
N ILE A 228 -1.58 19.22 -0.75
CA ILE A 228 -1.07 17.86 -0.90
C ILE A 228 -0.54 17.41 0.46
N ILE A 229 -0.93 16.21 0.89
CA ILE A 229 -0.54 15.62 2.16
C ILE A 229 0.41 14.46 1.88
N LEU A 230 1.63 14.54 2.42
CA LEU A 230 2.60 13.45 2.45
C LEU A 230 2.78 12.99 3.90
N MET A 231 2.40 11.74 4.16
CA MET A 231 2.67 11.05 5.42
C MET A 231 3.71 9.98 5.17
N ALA A 232 4.62 9.77 6.11
CA ALA A 232 5.51 8.63 6.11
C ALA A 232 5.75 8.15 7.54
N GLY A 233 5.87 6.85 7.74
CA GLY A 233 6.07 6.29 9.07
C GLY A 233 6.72 4.92 9.04
N GLY A 234 7.35 4.56 10.15
CA GLY A 234 8.09 3.31 10.26
C GLY A 234 9.39 3.46 11.01
N PHE A 235 10.30 2.50 10.84
CA PHE A 235 11.62 2.53 11.48
C PHE A 235 12.45 3.75 11.02
N HIS A 236 13.03 4.48 11.97
CA HIS A 236 13.63 5.80 11.70
C HIS A 236 14.86 5.76 10.79
N ASP A 237 15.64 4.67 10.80
CA ASP A 237 16.91 4.50 10.07
C ASP A 237 16.74 4.77 8.55
N LYS A 238 15.76 4.13 7.91
CA LYS A 238 15.55 4.23 6.45
C LYS A 238 14.38 5.13 6.05
N LEU A 239 13.66 5.71 7.02
CA LEU A 239 12.52 6.60 6.76
C LEU A 239 12.91 7.85 5.97
N GLY A 240 14.05 8.46 6.29
CA GLY A 240 14.55 9.63 5.55
C GLY A 240 14.86 9.32 4.09
N VAL A 241 15.37 8.12 3.79
CA VAL A 241 15.65 7.66 2.43
C VAL A 241 14.35 7.54 1.63
N LEU A 242 13.30 6.95 2.22
CA LEU A 242 11.98 6.84 1.60
C LEU A 242 11.40 8.22 1.30
N ILE A 243 11.39 9.13 2.29
CA ILE A 243 10.87 10.49 2.12
C ILE A 243 11.59 11.23 0.99
N GLN A 244 12.92 11.12 0.90
CA GLN A 244 13.70 11.74 -0.18
C GLN A 244 13.39 11.12 -1.55
N ALA A 245 13.17 9.81 -1.63
CA ALA A 245 12.75 9.17 -2.88
C ALA A 245 11.37 9.66 -3.33
N VAL A 246 10.42 9.76 -2.40
CA VAL A 246 9.07 10.28 -2.67
C VAL A 246 9.14 11.73 -3.13
N ALA A 247 9.85 12.59 -2.41
CA ALA A 247 10.01 14.00 -2.77
C ALA A 247 10.67 14.20 -4.14
N ARG A 248 11.68 13.39 -4.48
CA ARG A 248 12.30 13.41 -5.81
C ARG A 248 11.31 13.03 -6.91
N LYS A 249 10.51 11.97 -6.71
CA LYS A 249 9.53 11.56 -7.72
C LYS A 249 8.38 12.58 -7.86
N MET A 250 7.95 13.20 -6.76
CA MET A 250 6.99 14.31 -6.79
C MET A 250 7.48 15.46 -7.69
N LEU A 251 8.76 15.84 -7.55
CA LEU A 251 9.38 16.87 -8.39
C LEU A 251 9.53 16.43 -9.84
N GLU A 252 10.01 15.22 -10.08
CA GLU A 252 10.18 14.66 -11.42
C GLU A 252 8.87 14.69 -12.21
N ILE A 253 7.78 14.14 -11.66
CA ILE A 253 6.47 14.13 -12.30
C ILE A 253 5.84 15.54 -12.36
N GLY A 254 6.09 16.39 -11.34
CA GLY A 254 5.52 17.74 -11.29
C GLY A 254 6.21 18.77 -12.18
N THR A 255 7.48 18.56 -12.54
CA THR A 255 8.30 19.54 -13.31
C THR A 255 8.63 19.10 -14.73
N SER A 256 8.57 17.80 -15.01
CA SER A 256 8.80 17.31 -16.36
C SER A 256 7.61 17.67 -17.26
N SER A 257 7.89 17.92 -18.55
CA SER A 257 6.86 17.78 -19.60
C SER A 257 6.24 16.39 -19.45
N LEU A 258 4.93 16.27 -19.65
CA LEU A 258 4.16 15.02 -19.51
C LEU A 258 4.77 13.81 -20.23
N ASP A 259 5.70 14.03 -21.15
CA ASP A 259 6.51 13.02 -21.86
C ASP A 259 7.32 12.08 -20.93
N SER A 260 7.54 12.46 -19.67
CA SER A 260 8.24 11.62 -18.68
C SER A 260 7.38 10.52 -18.07
N VAL A 261 6.05 10.63 -18.14
CA VAL A 261 5.13 9.64 -17.58
C VAL A 261 4.75 8.65 -18.66
N PRO A 262 5.07 7.35 -18.51
CA PRO A 262 4.66 6.34 -19.47
C PRO A 262 3.13 6.34 -19.64
N GLU A 263 2.65 6.34 -20.89
CA GLU A 263 1.21 6.39 -21.21
C GLU A 263 0.40 5.26 -20.54
N ASN A 264 1.02 4.08 -20.38
CA ASN A 264 0.41 2.97 -19.66
C ASN A 264 0.14 3.28 -18.18
N PHE A 265 1.03 4.02 -17.50
CA PHE A 265 0.82 4.42 -16.11
C PHE A 265 -0.32 5.41 -16.00
N TYR A 266 -0.34 6.41 -16.89
CA TYR A 266 -1.43 7.38 -16.95
C TYR A 266 -2.78 6.69 -17.14
N ARG A 267 -2.88 5.78 -18.12
CA ARG A 267 -4.11 5.01 -18.38
C ARG A 267 -4.54 4.18 -17.17
N ILE A 268 -3.62 3.44 -16.54
CA ILE A 268 -3.93 2.63 -15.34
C ILE A 268 -4.51 3.51 -14.22
N VAL A 269 -3.88 4.66 -13.96
CA VAL A 269 -4.31 5.59 -12.91
C VAL A 269 -5.67 6.19 -13.23
N VAL A 270 -5.90 6.66 -14.45
CA VAL A 270 -7.17 7.28 -14.86
C VAL A 270 -8.30 6.25 -14.85
N ASP A 271 -8.08 5.05 -15.37
CA ASP A 271 -9.09 3.98 -15.38
C ASP A 271 -9.46 3.60 -13.94
N ARG A 272 -8.46 3.36 -13.07
CA ARG A 272 -8.66 3.04 -11.65
C ARG A 272 -9.44 4.14 -10.92
N LEU A 273 -9.07 5.40 -11.13
CA LEU A 273 -9.77 6.56 -10.55
C LEU A 273 -11.20 6.69 -11.06
N GLY A 274 -11.41 6.52 -12.37
CA GLY A 274 -12.73 6.57 -12.99
C GLY A 274 -13.65 5.50 -12.42
N ASP A 275 -13.16 4.28 -12.27
CA ASP A 275 -13.91 3.19 -11.66
C ASP A 275 -14.17 3.42 -10.18
N ALA A 276 -13.20 3.94 -9.42
CA ALA A 276 -13.38 4.29 -8.01
C ALA A 276 -14.49 5.35 -7.84
N LEU A 277 -14.50 6.41 -8.66
CA LEU A 277 -15.52 7.46 -8.63
C LEU A 277 -16.91 6.93 -8.99
N ARG A 278 -17.02 6.08 -10.02
CA ARG A 278 -18.30 5.43 -10.38
C ARG A 278 -18.79 4.51 -9.27
N ASN A 279 -17.91 3.70 -8.71
CA ASN A 279 -18.26 2.80 -7.61
C ASN A 279 -18.69 3.60 -6.37
N GLN A 280 -18.02 4.71 -6.07
CA GLN A 280 -18.43 5.60 -5.00
C GLN A 280 -19.81 6.22 -5.26
N ALA A 281 -20.08 6.69 -6.49
CA ALA A 281 -21.34 7.34 -6.82
C ALA A 281 -22.53 6.36 -6.82
N TYR A 282 -22.35 5.13 -7.32
CA TYR A 282 -23.46 4.23 -7.65
C TYR A 282 -23.53 2.96 -6.81
N HIS A 283 -22.46 2.61 -6.09
CA HIS A 283 -22.36 1.33 -5.37
C HIS A 283 -21.97 1.50 -3.89
N SER A 284 -21.80 2.74 -3.40
CA SER A 284 -21.64 3.00 -1.97
C SER A 284 -22.89 2.60 -1.18
N GLN A 285 -22.70 2.13 0.05
CA GLN A 285 -23.82 1.80 0.94
C GLN A 285 -24.69 3.04 1.23
N PRO A 286 -26.00 2.91 1.46
CA PRO A 286 -26.90 4.05 1.69
C PRO A 286 -26.43 5.00 2.80
N LEU A 287 -25.87 4.47 3.90
CA LEU A 287 -25.32 5.28 4.99
C LEU A 287 -24.11 6.13 4.55
N GLN A 288 -23.26 5.59 3.70
CA GLN A 288 -22.11 6.31 3.15
C GLN A 288 -22.58 7.43 2.20
N GLN A 289 -23.57 7.16 1.35
CA GLN A 289 -24.17 8.18 0.47
C GLN A 289 -24.80 9.32 1.29
N ALA A 290 -25.54 9.00 2.36
CA ALA A 290 -26.11 9.99 3.26
C ALA A 290 -25.03 10.85 3.93
N SER A 291 -23.93 10.22 4.37
CA SER A 291 -22.80 10.91 5.02
C SER A 291 -22.03 11.81 4.05
N GLN A 292 -21.84 11.36 2.81
CA GLN A 292 -21.23 12.15 1.73
C GLN A 292 -22.11 13.36 1.40
N ARG A 293 -23.43 13.16 1.25
CA ARG A 293 -24.37 14.25 0.97
C ARG A 293 -24.45 15.25 2.11
N PHE A 294 -24.44 14.78 3.35
CA PHE A 294 -24.37 15.64 4.53
C PHE A 294 -23.09 16.48 4.51
N SER A 295 -21.94 15.87 4.22
CA SER A 295 -20.65 16.56 4.11
C SER A 295 -20.67 17.61 3.00
N GLU A 296 -21.21 17.29 1.83
CA GLU A 296 -21.35 18.23 0.71
C GLU A 296 -22.23 19.45 1.08
N LEU A 297 -23.37 19.21 1.72
CA LEU A 297 -24.30 20.28 2.12
C LEU A 297 -23.73 21.18 3.22
N THR A 298 -22.97 20.60 4.16
CA THR A 298 -22.40 21.33 5.30
C THR A 298 -21.06 22.00 4.99
N LYS A 299 -20.35 21.52 3.97
CA LYS A 299 -19.06 22.06 3.50
C LYS A 299 -19.17 22.82 2.18
N ARG A 300 -20.34 23.34 1.80
CA ARG A 300 -20.50 24.14 0.56
C ARG A 300 -19.45 25.26 0.51
N GLY A 301 -18.52 25.17 -0.45
CA GLY A 301 -17.37 26.08 -0.60
C GLY A 301 -16.02 25.59 -0.06
N GLY A 302 -15.96 24.40 0.57
CA GLY A 302 -14.74 23.84 1.16
C GLY A 302 -14.05 22.75 0.33
N ASN A 303 -14.81 21.87 -0.34
CA ASN A 303 -14.28 20.62 -0.93
C ASN A 303 -14.37 20.57 -2.46
N PHE A 304 -15.36 21.26 -3.01
CA PHE A 304 -15.49 21.53 -4.43
C PHE A 304 -15.93 22.99 -4.53
N PRO A 305 -15.47 23.76 -5.53
CA PRO A 305 -16.12 25.02 -5.81
C PRO A 305 -17.61 24.72 -5.98
N PRO A 306 -18.50 25.49 -5.33
CA PRO A 306 -19.91 25.31 -5.58
C PRO A 306 -20.06 25.36 -7.09
N GLU A 307 -20.57 24.28 -7.69
CA GLU A 307 -20.99 24.35 -9.08
C GLU A 307 -21.85 25.61 -9.14
N ALA A 308 -21.35 26.63 -9.84
CA ALA A 308 -22.16 27.73 -10.27
C ALA A 308 -23.19 27.02 -11.13
N ARG A 309 -24.34 26.67 -10.54
CA ARG A 309 -25.50 26.23 -11.28
C ARG A 309 -25.71 27.33 -12.29
N ALA A 310 -25.33 27.06 -13.54
CA ALA A 310 -25.64 27.92 -14.64
C ALA A 310 -27.14 28.18 -14.53
N ALA A 311 -27.47 29.47 -14.37
CA ALA A 311 -28.83 29.94 -14.42
C ALA A 311 -29.48 29.60 -15.77
#